data_AF-A0A7V8INX9-F1
#
_entry.id   AF-A0A7V8INX9-F1
#
_cell.length_a   1.000
_cell.length_b   1.000
_cell.length_c   1.000
_cell.angle_alpha   90.00
_cell.angle_beta   90.00
_cell.angle_gamma   90.00
#
_symmetry.space_group_name_H-M   'P 1'
#
loop_
_entity.id
_entity.type
_entity.pdbx_description
1 polymer ?
#
loop_
_entity_poly.entity_id
_entity_poly.type
_entity_poly.pdbx_seq_one_letter_code
_entity_poly.pdbx_strand_id
1 'polypeptide(L)'
;MNSLFEEVLMEVSVEKAPGGFLVDGLELRGGKCGCTSVLKCCFSWAKVKRSGNVFIYSAKADTPDTKENFSWGYTAKKGEYTIEVSFEDARDKIIFSGWYPPRIEDLAGKGWEITAQNGTRADGSLWRCAACKWLYKEDAEGTDFESLPVDWKCPVCKAGKDVFEKIG
;
A
#
# COMPACT_ATOMS: atom_id res chain seq x y z
N MET A 1 -8.80 -35.84 30.78
CA MET A 1 -9.62 -34.64 31.02
C MET A 1 -8.74 -33.47 30.64
N ASN A 2 -8.55 -33.24 29.34
CA ASN A 2 -9.39 -32.40 28.47
C ASN A 2 -9.56 -30.99 29.02
N SER A 3 -9.25 -30.00 28.16
CA SER A 3 -9.43 -28.56 28.36
C SER A 3 -8.41 -27.97 29.33
N LEU A 4 -7.49 -27.07 28.97
CA LEU A 4 -7.49 -26.03 27.93
C LEU A 4 -6.03 -25.73 27.59
N PHE A 5 -5.44 -26.50 26.67
CA PHE A 5 -4.46 -25.90 25.78
C PHE A 5 -5.29 -24.97 24.91
N GLU A 6 -5.42 -23.73 25.36
CA GLU A 6 -5.84 -22.62 24.53
C GLU A 6 -4.69 -22.40 23.53
N GLU A 7 -4.58 -23.33 22.57
CA GLU A 7 -4.23 -22.98 21.21
C GLU A 7 -5.26 -21.94 20.82
N VAL A 8 -5.00 -20.69 21.19
CA VAL A 8 -5.59 -19.55 20.53
C VAL A 8 -5.08 -19.69 19.10
N LEU A 9 -5.83 -20.42 18.29
CA LEU A 9 -5.78 -20.32 16.85
C LEU A 9 -5.86 -18.82 16.61
N MET A 10 -4.73 -18.20 16.33
CA MET A 10 -4.68 -16.84 15.82
C MET A 10 -5.28 -16.95 14.41
N GLU A 11 -6.61 -17.05 14.36
CA GLU A 11 -7.36 -17.20 13.12
C GLU A 11 -7.21 -15.89 12.34
N VAL A 12 -6.26 -15.90 11.42
CA VAL A 12 -6.12 -14.84 10.43
C VAL A 12 -7.33 -14.92 9.52
N SER A 13 -8.21 -13.92 9.56
CA SER A 13 -9.31 -13.81 8.62
C SER A 13 -8.77 -13.50 7.22
N VAL A 14 -9.32 -14.15 6.19
CA VAL A 14 -8.95 -13.88 4.80
C VAL A 14 -10.19 -13.71 3.94
N GLU A 15 -10.40 -12.51 3.42
CA GLU A 15 -11.52 -12.17 2.56
C GLU A 15 -11.02 -11.68 1.20
N LYS A 16 -11.82 -11.93 0.14
CA LYS A 16 -11.52 -11.37 -1.18
C LYS A 16 -11.94 -9.90 -1.22
N ALA A 17 -11.08 -9.05 -1.76
CA ALA A 17 -11.37 -7.64 -1.98
C ALA A 17 -11.12 -7.28 -3.46
N PRO A 18 -11.73 -6.20 -3.98
CA PRO A 18 -11.38 -5.68 -5.30
C PRO A 18 -9.85 -5.46 -5.40
N GLY A 19 -9.24 -6.13 -6.37
CA GLY A 19 -7.80 -6.06 -6.61
C GLY A 19 -6.90 -6.88 -5.67
N GLY A 20 -7.44 -7.62 -4.68
CA GLY A 20 -6.60 -8.40 -3.77
C GLY A 20 -7.36 -9.06 -2.62
N PHE A 21 -6.84 -8.92 -1.40
CA PHE A 21 -7.34 -9.59 -0.21
C PHE A 21 -7.37 -8.64 1.00
N LEU A 22 -8.33 -8.88 1.90
CA LEU A 22 -8.25 -8.42 3.28
C LEU A 22 -7.68 -9.58 4.08
N VAL A 23 -6.51 -9.38 4.69
CA VAL A 23 -5.83 -10.38 5.51
C VAL A 23 -5.73 -9.83 6.92
N ASP A 24 -6.47 -10.43 7.86
CA ASP A 24 -6.62 -9.90 9.22
C ASP A 24 -7.18 -8.46 9.24
N GLY A 25 -8.05 -8.13 8.27
CA GLY A 25 -8.55 -6.77 8.04
C GLY A 25 -7.52 -5.79 7.45
N LEU A 26 -6.29 -6.23 7.13
CA LEU A 26 -5.31 -5.42 6.42
C LEU A 26 -5.48 -5.55 4.92
N GLU A 27 -5.48 -4.43 4.21
CA GLU A 27 -5.62 -4.40 2.76
C GLU A 27 -4.32 -4.79 2.06
N LEU A 28 -4.33 -5.93 1.37
CA LEU A 28 -3.33 -6.31 0.39
C LEU A 28 -3.97 -6.22 -0.99
N ARG A 29 -3.87 -5.05 -1.61
CA ARG A 29 -4.49 -4.76 -2.91
C ARG A 29 -3.46 -4.53 -4.01
N GLY A 30 -3.73 -5.09 -5.17
CA GLY A 30 -3.08 -4.71 -6.42
C GLY A 30 -3.78 -3.51 -7.07
N GLY A 31 -3.13 -2.93 -8.05
CA GLY A 31 -3.63 -1.84 -8.88
C GLY A 31 -2.84 -1.80 -10.18
N LYS A 32 -3.53 -1.68 -11.32
CA LYS A 32 -2.88 -1.69 -12.64
C LYS A 32 -2.70 -0.28 -13.19
N CYS A 33 -1.69 -0.14 -14.05
CA CYS A 33 -1.37 1.00 -14.92
C CYS A 33 -2.47 1.41 -15.93
N GLY A 34 -3.63 0.76 -15.92
CA GLY A 34 -4.76 1.01 -16.82
C GLY A 34 -5.59 2.25 -16.45
N CYS A 35 -4.97 3.25 -15.83
CA CYS A 35 -5.66 4.52 -15.61
C CYS A 35 -5.98 5.15 -16.98
N THR A 36 -7.23 5.54 -17.21
CA THR A 36 -7.62 6.39 -18.36
C THR A 36 -7.24 7.85 -18.11
N SER A 37 -6.18 8.09 -17.33
CA SER A 37 -5.73 9.43 -16.99
C SER A 37 -5.30 10.15 -18.26
N VAL A 38 -5.67 11.42 -18.37
CA VAL A 38 -5.26 12.31 -19.46
C VAL A 38 -3.75 12.60 -19.39
N LEU A 39 -3.10 12.30 -18.26
CA LEU A 39 -1.68 12.52 -18.04
C LEU A 39 -0.80 11.38 -18.57
N LYS A 40 0.50 11.65 -18.68
CA LYS A 40 1.53 10.67 -19.08
C LYS A 40 1.42 9.39 -18.22
N CYS A 41 1.52 8.23 -18.87
CA CYS A 41 1.49 6.93 -18.22
C CYS A 41 2.52 6.86 -17.09
N CYS A 42 2.08 6.46 -15.89
CA CYS A 42 2.96 6.30 -14.73
C CYS A 42 3.80 5.02 -14.78
N PHE A 43 3.50 4.06 -15.67
CA PHE A 43 4.12 2.72 -15.73
C PHE A 43 4.08 1.90 -14.42
N SER A 44 3.50 2.46 -13.36
CA SER A 44 3.42 1.86 -12.02
C SER A 44 2.34 0.79 -11.92
N TRP A 45 2.55 -0.15 -11.01
CA TRP A 45 1.60 -1.23 -10.73
C TRP A 45 1.82 -1.79 -9.32
N ALA A 46 0.79 -2.44 -8.81
CA ALA A 46 0.84 -3.29 -7.62
C ALA A 46 0.11 -4.60 -7.93
N LYS A 47 0.59 -5.71 -7.40
CA LYS A 47 0.04 -7.04 -7.64
C LYS A 47 0.11 -7.85 -6.37
N VAL A 48 -0.96 -8.59 -6.11
CA VAL A 48 -1.03 -9.58 -5.03
C VAL A 48 -1.29 -10.95 -5.63
N LYS A 49 -0.50 -11.93 -5.20
CA LYS A 49 -0.69 -13.35 -5.50
C LYS A 49 -0.91 -14.08 -4.17
N ARG A 50 -1.69 -15.15 -4.22
CA ARG A 50 -1.89 -16.05 -3.08
C ARG A 50 -1.52 -17.47 -3.48
N SER A 51 -0.74 -18.14 -2.64
CA SER A 51 -0.41 -19.57 -2.74
C SER A 51 -0.64 -20.20 -1.36
N GLY A 52 -1.80 -20.81 -1.16
CA GLY A 52 -2.20 -21.31 0.17
C GLY A 52 -2.30 -20.18 1.19
N ASN A 53 -1.46 -20.23 2.23
CA ASN A 53 -1.37 -19.25 3.31
C ASN A 53 -0.28 -18.18 3.08
N VAL A 54 0.37 -18.19 1.90
CA VAL A 54 1.39 -17.22 1.52
C VAL A 54 0.79 -16.17 0.57
N PHE A 55 0.91 -14.89 0.95
CA PHE A 55 0.53 -13.73 0.16
C PHE A 55 1.78 -13.03 -0.33
N ILE A 56 1.93 -12.92 -1.64
CA ILE A 56 3.07 -12.27 -2.28
C ILE A 56 2.58 -10.96 -2.89
N TYR A 57 3.05 -9.87 -2.33
CA TYR A 57 2.82 -8.52 -2.79
C TYR A 57 4.05 -8.00 -3.53
N SER A 58 3.84 -7.53 -4.76
CA SER A 58 4.89 -6.89 -5.54
C SER A 58 4.37 -5.60 -6.14
N ALA A 59 5.15 -4.52 -6.04
CA ALA A 59 4.79 -3.25 -6.64
C ALA A 59 5.99 -2.52 -7.23
N LYS A 60 5.68 -1.64 -8.18
CA LYS A 60 6.60 -0.78 -8.88
C LYS A 60 6.00 0.61 -8.98
N ALA A 61 6.72 1.63 -8.50
CA ALA A 61 6.29 3.03 -8.56
C ALA A 61 7.23 3.94 -9.36
N ASP A 62 8.37 3.44 -9.82
CA ASP A 62 9.25 4.17 -10.73
C ASP A 62 8.71 4.20 -12.16
N THR A 63 9.12 5.26 -12.84
CA THR A 63 8.84 5.57 -14.24
C THR A 63 10.17 5.64 -15.00
N PRO A 64 10.18 5.62 -16.34
CA PRO A 64 11.40 5.84 -17.11
C PRO A 64 12.12 7.16 -16.81
N ASP A 65 11.42 8.16 -16.27
CA ASP A 65 12.00 9.48 -15.94
C ASP A 65 12.42 9.59 -14.46
N THR A 66 12.22 8.55 -13.66
CA THR A 66 12.59 8.52 -12.24
C THR A 66 14.11 8.61 -12.08
N LYS A 67 14.55 9.42 -11.13
CA LYS A 67 15.96 9.65 -10.81
C LYS A 67 16.38 9.06 -9.47
N GLU A 68 15.44 8.84 -8.56
CA GLU A 68 15.72 8.40 -7.19
C GLU A 68 15.09 7.04 -6.87
N ASN A 69 15.41 6.04 -7.70
CA ASN A 69 14.98 4.66 -7.51
C ASN A 69 15.60 4.02 -6.26
N PHE A 70 14.82 3.17 -5.61
CA PHE A 70 15.27 2.28 -4.55
C PHE A 70 14.34 1.08 -4.44
N SER A 71 14.68 0.14 -3.56
CA SER A 71 13.78 -0.98 -3.28
C SER A 71 13.68 -1.21 -1.78
N TRP A 72 12.51 -1.71 -1.38
CA TRP A 72 12.24 -2.08 -0.01
C TRP A 72 11.24 -3.24 0.04
N GLY A 73 11.17 -3.91 1.18
CA GLY A 73 10.35 -5.09 1.34
C GLY A 73 10.48 -5.71 2.71
N TYR A 74 9.57 -6.61 3.01
CA TYR A 74 9.56 -7.34 4.28
C TYR A 74 8.82 -8.67 4.15
N THR A 75 9.05 -9.54 5.13
CA THR A 75 8.28 -10.77 5.33
C THR A 75 7.67 -10.73 6.71
N ALA A 76 6.35 -10.85 6.78
CA ALA A 76 5.60 -10.91 8.03
C ALA A 76 4.93 -12.29 8.19
N LYS A 77 4.94 -12.84 9.40
CA LYS A 77 4.31 -14.14 9.71
C LYS A 77 3.34 -14.03 10.88
N LYS A 78 2.25 -14.79 10.80
CA LYS A 78 1.30 -14.98 11.90
C LYS A 78 0.70 -16.38 11.80
N GLY A 79 1.10 -17.27 12.72
CA GLY A 79 0.81 -18.70 12.61
C GLY A 79 1.35 -19.29 11.31
N GLU A 80 0.48 -19.90 10.51
CA GLU A 80 0.84 -20.47 9.20
C GLU A 80 0.81 -19.46 8.04
N TYR A 81 0.38 -18.22 8.31
CA TYR A 81 0.23 -17.20 7.28
C TYR A 81 1.51 -16.40 7.12
N THR A 82 1.85 -16.12 5.86
CA THR A 82 3.03 -15.33 5.49
C THR A 82 2.64 -14.25 4.50
N ILE A 83 3.09 -13.02 4.73
CA ILE A 83 2.99 -11.91 3.79
C ILE A 83 4.40 -11.53 3.36
N GLU A 84 4.69 -11.64 2.08
CA GLU A 84 5.96 -11.25 1.47
C GLU A 84 5.74 -10.01 0.61
N VAL A 85 6.49 -8.95 0.89
CA VAL A 85 6.43 -7.68 0.17
C VAL A 85 7.75 -7.40 -0.51
N SER A 86 7.67 -7.07 -1.80
CA SER A 86 8.74 -6.44 -2.56
C SER A 86 8.22 -5.19 -3.28
N PHE A 87 8.96 -4.09 -3.18
CA PHE A 87 8.56 -2.82 -3.77
C PHE A 87 9.76 -2.15 -4.44
N GLU A 88 9.67 -1.94 -5.75
CA GLU A 88 10.53 -1.06 -6.53
C GLU A 88 9.95 0.36 -6.48
N ASP A 89 10.59 1.25 -5.72
CA ASP A 89 10.03 2.54 -5.37
C ASP A 89 10.92 3.70 -5.82
N ALA A 90 10.38 4.90 -5.76
CA ALA A 90 10.98 6.13 -6.23
C ALA A 90 10.67 7.27 -5.24
N ARG A 91 11.68 7.97 -4.74
CA ARG A 91 11.48 9.13 -3.84
C ARG A 91 10.83 10.29 -4.58
N ASP A 92 11.23 10.50 -5.83
CA ASP A 92 10.77 11.54 -6.72
C ASP A 92 9.47 11.20 -7.47
N LYS A 93 8.80 10.08 -7.17
CA LYS A 93 7.50 9.77 -7.78
C LYS A 93 6.45 10.84 -7.42
N ILE A 94 5.71 11.25 -8.44
CA ILE A 94 4.63 12.24 -8.33
C ILE A 94 3.26 11.58 -8.58
N ILE A 95 3.24 10.47 -9.32
CA ILE A 95 2.05 9.72 -9.71
C ILE A 95 2.23 8.24 -9.39
N PHE A 96 1.17 7.58 -8.90
CA PHE A 96 1.21 6.14 -8.64
C PHE A 96 -0.20 5.56 -8.71
N SER A 97 -0.37 4.48 -9.48
CA SER A 97 -1.67 3.81 -9.68
C SER A 97 -1.82 2.50 -8.92
N GLY A 98 -0.75 2.02 -8.29
CA GLY A 98 -0.82 0.88 -7.38
C GLY A 98 -1.40 1.26 -6.02
N TRP A 99 -1.42 0.30 -5.10
CA TRP A 99 -1.68 0.55 -3.69
C TRP A 99 -0.36 0.40 -2.93
N TYR A 100 -0.29 0.78 -1.66
CA TYR A 100 0.80 0.35 -0.80
C TYR A 100 0.37 -0.89 -0.01
N PRO A 101 1.32 -1.78 0.32
CA PRO A 101 1.06 -2.85 1.25
C PRO A 101 0.84 -2.27 2.66
N PRO A 102 0.26 -3.06 3.60
CA PRO A 102 0.12 -2.65 5.00
C PRO A 102 1.45 -2.19 5.60
N ARG A 103 1.42 -1.28 6.57
CA ARG A 103 2.68 -0.92 7.22
C ARG A 103 3.13 -2.00 8.20
N ILE A 104 4.43 -2.01 8.49
CA ILE A 104 5.00 -2.91 9.49
C ILE A 104 4.37 -2.63 10.86
N GLU A 105 4.06 -1.37 11.18
CA GLU A 105 3.42 -1.00 12.43
C GLU A 105 1.99 -1.53 12.52
N ASP A 106 1.23 -1.49 11.42
CA ASP A 106 -0.14 -2.04 11.35
C ASP A 106 -0.15 -3.56 11.53
N LEU A 107 0.86 -4.22 10.94
CA LEU A 107 1.10 -5.65 11.09
C LEU A 107 1.45 -6.02 12.54
N ALA A 108 2.41 -5.31 13.13
CA ALA A 108 2.83 -5.51 14.52
C ALA A 108 1.67 -5.27 15.50
N GLY A 109 0.85 -4.23 15.27
CA GLY A 109 -0.36 -3.96 16.06
C GLY A 109 -1.41 -5.08 15.99
N LYS A 110 -1.35 -5.93 14.95
CA LYS A 110 -2.17 -7.13 14.80
C LYS A 110 -1.44 -8.42 15.21
N GLY A 111 -0.25 -8.34 15.80
CA GLY A 111 0.51 -9.50 16.25
C GLY A 111 1.19 -10.29 15.14
N TRP A 112 1.45 -9.66 13.98
CA TRP A 112 2.33 -10.23 12.97
C TRP A 112 3.79 -9.98 13.34
N GLU A 113 4.62 -11.00 13.15
CA GLU A 113 6.06 -10.93 13.38
C GLU A 113 6.80 -10.64 12.07
N ILE A 114 7.66 -9.62 12.05
CA ILE A 114 8.52 -9.35 10.89
C ILE A 114 9.77 -10.23 10.95
N THR A 115 9.83 -11.23 10.08
CA THR A 115 10.94 -12.19 10.05
C THR A 115 12.08 -11.78 9.11
N ALA A 116 11.82 -10.87 8.18
CA ALA A 116 12.83 -10.31 7.28
C ALA A 116 12.41 -8.90 6.85
N GLN A 117 13.39 -8.01 6.67
CA GLN A 117 13.16 -6.66 6.15
C GLN A 117 14.37 -6.23 5.34
N ASN A 118 14.12 -5.56 4.21
CA ASN A 118 15.13 -4.84 3.45
C ASN A 118 14.65 -3.42 3.17
N GLY A 119 15.52 -2.44 3.43
CA GLY A 119 15.17 -1.03 3.31
C GLY A 119 13.94 -0.63 4.13
N THR A 120 13.44 0.56 3.83
CA THR A 120 12.22 1.11 4.42
C THR A 120 11.47 1.90 3.36
N ARG A 121 10.14 1.92 3.47
CA ARG A 121 9.31 2.86 2.72
C ARG A 121 9.78 4.30 3.05
N ALA A 122 9.92 5.13 2.03
CA ALA A 122 10.39 6.51 2.19
C ALA A 122 9.27 7.48 2.54
N ASP A 123 8.07 7.30 1.98
CA ASP A 123 6.94 8.20 2.21
C ASP A 123 6.10 7.75 3.42
N GLY A 124 5.66 8.71 4.23
CA GLY A 124 4.58 8.57 5.18
C GLY A 124 3.22 8.45 4.50
N SER A 125 2.18 9.07 5.05
CA SER A 125 0.82 8.92 4.52
C SER A 125 0.71 9.45 3.09
N LEU A 126 0.08 8.66 2.22
CA LEU A 126 -0.13 8.99 0.82
C LEU A 126 -1.62 9.04 0.49
N TRP A 127 -2.02 10.14 -0.14
CA TRP A 127 -3.34 10.30 -0.73
C TRP A 127 -3.22 10.45 -2.23
N ARG A 128 -4.05 9.73 -2.97
CA ARG A 128 -4.05 9.73 -4.42
C ARG A 128 -5.30 10.40 -4.96
N CYS A 129 -5.13 11.34 -5.87
CA CYS A 129 -6.25 11.87 -6.64
C CYS A 129 -6.82 10.76 -7.55
N ALA A 130 -8.08 10.34 -7.34
CA ALA A 130 -8.65 9.29 -8.18
C ALA A 130 -8.76 9.68 -9.66
N ALA A 131 -8.87 10.99 -9.96
CA ALA A 131 -8.98 11.50 -11.34
C ALA A 131 -7.66 11.46 -12.12
N CYS A 132 -6.56 11.96 -11.53
CA CYS A 132 -5.30 12.13 -12.27
C CYS A 132 -4.10 11.35 -11.70
N LYS A 133 -4.30 10.63 -10.58
CA LYS A 133 -3.30 9.78 -9.90
C LYS A 133 -2.10 10.52 -9.29
N TRP A 134 -2.19 11.85 -9.15
CA TRP A 134 -1.23 12.65 -8.39
C TRP A 134 -1.25 12.25 -6.91
N LEU A 135 -0.06 12.21 -6.31
CA LEU A 135 0.13 11.89 -4.90
C LEU A 135 0.30 13.16 -4.07
N TYR A 136 -0.56 13.32 -3.07
CA TYR A 136 -0.31 14.17 -1.93
C TYR A 136 0.49 13.36 -0.89
N LYS A 137 1.67 13.85 -0.53
CA LYS A 137 2.55 13.20 0.45
C LYS A 137 2.61 14.06 1.70
N GLU A 138 2.00 13.61 2.81
CA GLU A 138 1.92 14.42 4.03
C GLU A 138 3.31 14.86 4.53
N ASP A 139 4.31 13.98 4.46
CA ASP A 139 5.68 14.29 4.87
C ASP A 139 6.35 15.38 4.02
N ALA A 140 6.00 15.49 2.74
CA ALA A 140 6.55 16.50 1.84
C ALA A 140 5.80 17.84 1.95
N GLU A 141 4.50 17.78 2.21
CA GLU A 141 3.61 18.94 2.29
C GLU A 141 3.58 19.54 3.71
N GLY A 142 3.96 18.76 4.73
CA GLY A 142 3.97 19.17 6.13
C GLY A 142 2.58 19.41 6.73
N THR A 143 1.52 18.98 6.05
CA THR A 143 0.12 19.15 6.47
C THR A 143 -0.63 17.84 6.27
N ASP A 144 -1.43 17.44 7.24
CA ASP A 144 -2.32 16.29 7.10
C ASP A 144 -3.38 16.58 6.04
N PHE A 145 -3.61 15.63 5.13
CA PHE A 145 -4.57 15.80 4.05
C PHE A 145 -5.98 16.08 4.58
N GLU A 146 -6.36 15.42 5.68
CA GLU A 146 -7.66 15.60 6.32
C GLU A 146 -7.86 17.02 6.86
N SER A 147 -6.78 17.69 7.26
CA SER A 147 -6.78 19.07 7.75
C SER A 147 -6.87 20.12 6.63
N LEU A 148 -6.74 19.73 5.35
CA LEU A 148 -6.90 20.64 4.22
C LEU A 148 -8.33 21.24 4.17
N PRO A 149 -8.48 22.48 3.69
CA PRO A 149 -9.80 23.09 3.47
C PRO A 149 -10.73 22.24 2.61
N VAL A 150 -12.04 22.34 2.84
CA VAL A 150 -13.06 21.59 2.07
C VAL A 150 -13.08 21.97 0.59
N ASP A 151 -12.72 23.22 0.28
CA ASP A 151 -12.63 23.77 -1.07
C ASP A 151 -11.26 23.56 -1.72
N TRP A 152 -10.33 22.90 -1.04
CA TRP A 152 -9.03 22.54 -1.60
C TRP A 152 -9.20 21.64 -2.82
N LYS A 153 -8.36 21.86 -3.82
CA LYS A 153 -8.40 21.16 -5.11
C LYS A 153 -7.05 20.59 -5.45
N CYS A 154 -7.05 19.45 -6.14
CA CYS A 154 -5.86 18.86 -6.70
C CYS A 154 -5.07 19.91 -7.52
N PRO A 155 -3.78 20.14 -7.23
CA PRO A 155 -3.02 21.18 -7.91
C PRO A 155 -2.87 20.89 -9.41
N VAL A 156 -2.91 19.61 -9.78
CA VAL A 156 -2.72 19.12 -11.15
C VAL A 156 -4.00 19.21 -12.00
N CYS A 157 -5.12 18.64 -11.53
CA CYS A 157 -6.35 18.51 -12.34
C CYS A 157 -7.55 19.32 -11.85
N LYS A 158 -7.41 20.03 -10.71
CA LYS A 158 -8.47 20.85 -10.08
C LYS A 158 -9.71 20.08 -9.60
N ALA A 159 -9.67 18.74 -9.59
CA ALA A 159 -10.68 17.94 -8.91
C ALA A 159 -10.72 18.26 -7.40
N GLY A 160 -11.89 18.11 -6.77
CA GLY A 160 -12.08 18.39 -5.35
C GLY A 160 -11.32 17.42 -4.44
N LYS A 161 -11.19 17.78 -3.17
CA LYS A 161 -10.58 16.94 -2.13
C LYS A 161 -11.31 15.60 -1.95
N ASP A 162 -12.62 15.57 -2.21
CA ASP A 162 -13.53 14.42 -2.08
C ASP A 162 -13.19 13.24 -2.98
N VAL A 163 -12.46 13.46 -4.08
CA VAL A 163 -12.06 12.37 -4.99
C VAL A 163 -10.75 11.68 -4.58
N PHE A 164 -10.12 12.09 -3.48
CA PHE A 164 -8.86 11.47 -3.05
C PHE A 164 -9.11 10.21 -2.24
N GLU A 165 -8.23 9.23 -2.45
CA GLU A 165 -8.22 7.97 -1.73
C GLU A 165 -6.89 7.82 -0.99
N LYS A 166 -6.95 7.43 0.29
CA LYS A 166 -5.75 7.08 1.06
C LYS A 166 -5.24 5.73 0.54
N ILE A 167 -3.98 5.67 0.14
CA ILE A 167 -3.40 4.48 -0.51
C ILE A 167 -2.29 3.81 0.30
N GLY A 168 -1.85 4.41 1.41
CA GLY A 168 -0.87 3.84 2.34
C GLY A 168 -0.33 4.82 3.36
#